data_AF-A0A7Y6K9F3-F1
#
_entry.id   AF-A0A7Y6K9F3-F1
#
_cell.length_a   1.000
_cell.length_b   1.000
_cell.length_c   1.000
_cell.angle_alpha   90.00
_cell.angle_beta   90.00
_cell.angle_gamma   90.00
#
_symmetry.space_group_name_H-M   'P 1'
#
loop_
_entity.id
_entity.type
_entity.pdbx_description
1 polymer ?
#
loop_
_entity_poly.entity_id
_entity_poly.type
_entity_poly.pdbx_seq_one_letter_code
_entity_poly.pdbx_strand_id
1 'polypeptide(L)'
;MSTLSTENWDTAFGIKYKDANAAIASGGSSPPNFSGSHQVVGNTYNVSASFGTWKMTGGSGSLLIMALPLSNGRVSGGGQAEESFEGTAQIQVSLGFIPQPGSTSSRELRLDNQQAVSVLQVTLSSGPPSARDTIKGALQDWLNTNVSEFNHVFAVVDLNEFVDKSDAFAWVKPTHVGYAIYTENIASADDYLFGILAMTENRPGRNLSPVMDPGIVPDGADAGFLIAASRAVDKMFAPRIETLFANATADDFGRSADGMTIVNVNTLKFTNFTLQDGTVINDAQIDAAAFNVSIDPGFVEIDFTGLRFTWKGKYNVTVNYRSINDLSTDENGHLRLKQTAAPTVSVSASETESQKWKEIWESIGISVAVAVAGAALGAGAEAGVARLAVARAATAGAEASADGVVNIEMELVLNAMTPQEQLANELGAVRAAVRALQQPEAPQSFAGFFQASAWKLLGIVIGAVIGAGIAGIVTALQAYAEENTEKLPTLDGFTDRSTGNVNWAGGTSYTLKSAQLRGPMQLGLVKSS
;
A
#
# COMPACT_ATOMS: atom_id res chain seq x y z
N MET A 1 -14.15 -4.29 -1.78
CA MET A 1 -12.99 -4.58 -0.91
C MET A 1 -12.97 -3.54 0.21
N SER A 2 -12.61 -3.89 1.45
CA SER A 2 -12.46 -2.89 2.51
C SER A 2 -11.21 -2.05 2.28
N THR A 3 -11.32 -0.74 2.51
CA THR A 3 -10.18 0.18 2.59
C THR A 3 -9.37 -0.12 3.84
N LEU A 4 -8.06 -0.19 3.69
CA LEU A 4 -7.11 -0.38 4.78
C LEU A 4 -6.58 0.97 5.28
N SER A 5 -6.00 0.97 6.47
CA SER A 5 -5.36 2.13 7.10
C SER A 5 -4.04 1.77 7.77
N THR A 6 -3.12 2.73 7.82
CA THR A 6 -1.91 2.64 8.66
C THR A 6 -2.07 3.37 10.00
N GLU A 7 -3.25 3.93 10.29
CA GLU A 7 -3.56 4.59 11.56
C GLU A 7 -2.57 5.71 11.93
N ASN A 8 -2.24 6.55 10.94
CA ASN A 8 -1.27 7.66 10.99
C ASN A 8 0.21 7.26 11.06
N TRP A 9 0.52 5.96 11.07
CA TRP A 9 1.89 5.48 10.89
C TRP A 9 2.31 5.52 9.42
N ASP A 10 3.61 5.66 9.14
CA ASP A 10 4.09 5.66 7.75
C ASP A 10 4.15 4.23 7.20
N THR A 11 4.51 3.24 8.03
CA THR A 11 4.51 1.83 7.67
C THR A 11 3.99 0.94 8.81
N ALA A 12 3.48 -0.23 8.45
CA ALA A 12 3.10 -1.28 9.40
C ALA A 12 3.51 -2.65 8.85
N PHE A 13 4.12 -3.51 9.67
CA PHE A 13 4.48 -4.88 9.31
C PHE A 13 3.80 -5.84 10.29
N GLY A 14 2.83 -6.62 9.80
CA GLY A 14 2.04 -7.55 10.59
C GLY A 14 2.35 -9.02 10.28
N ILE A 15 2.38 -9.84 11.33
CA ILE A 15 2.45 -11.31 11.30
C ILE A 15 1.30 -11.89 12.11
N LYS A 16 1.08 -13.21 11.97
CA LYS A 16 0.10 -13.96 12.76
C LYS A 16 0.71 -14.49 14.06
N TYR A 17 -0.12 -14.62 15.09
CA TYR A 17 0.24 -15.20 16.38
C TYR A 17 0.77 -16.64 16.25
N LYS A 18 0.29 -17.42 15.27
CA LYS A 18 0.84 -18.74 14.94
C LYS A 18 2.37 -18.71 14.80
N ASP A 19 2.89 -17.66 14.17
CA ASP A 19 4.31 -17.53 13.82
C ASP A 19 5.12 -17.01 15.01
N ALA A 20 4.58 -16.00 15.71
CA ALA A 20 5.19 -15.50 16.94
C ALA A 20 5.26 -16.60 18.02
N ASN A 21 4.19 -17.38 18.21
CA ASN A 21 4.16 -18.49 19.16
C ASN A 21 5.09 -19.64 18.77
N ALA A 22 5.23 -19.93 17.47
CA ALA A 22 6.21 -20.90 17.01
C ALA A 22 7.66 -20.46 17.35
N ALA A 23 7.96 -19.16 17.24
CA ALA A 23 9.26 -18.61 17.60
C ALA A 23 9.52 -18.63 19.11
N ILE A 24 8.50 -18.36 19.95
CA ILE A 24 8.62 -18.52 21.42
C ILE A 24 8.94 -19.97 21.77
N ALA A 25 8.24 -20.93 21.14
CA ALA A 25 8.44 -22.35 21.37
C ALA A 25 9.84 -22.82 20.95
N SER A 26 10.30 -22.44 19.76
CA SER A 26 11.62 -22.83 19.25
C SER A 26 12.76 -22.17 20.02
N GLY A 27 12.56 -20.95 20.50
CA GLY A 27 13.55 -20.21 21.29
C GLY A 27 13.71 -20.72 22.73
N GLY A 28 12.81 -21.55 23.23
CA GLY A 28 12.85 -22.06 24.60
C GLY A 28 12.88 -20.96 25.67
N SER A 29 12.32 -19.78 25.35
CA SER A 29 12.52 -18.55 26.12
C SER A 29 11.66 -18.46 27.39
N SER A 30 10.82 -19.47 27.66
CA SER A 30 9.97 -19.49 28.85
C SER A 30 10.77 -19.92 30.08
N PRO A 31 10.60 -19.28 31.25
CA PRO A 31 11.21 -19.76 32.48
C PRO A 31 10.72 -21.18 32.78
N PRO A 32 11.55 -22.05 33.37
CA PRO A 32 11.19 -23.46 33.57
C PRO A 32 10.16 -23.68 34.69
N ASN A 33 10.16 -22.82 35.71
CA ASN A 33 9.30 -22.92 36.88
C ASN A 33 9.21 -21.57 37.61
N PHE A 34 8.33 -21.50 38.59
CA PHE A 34 8.35 -20.45 39.60
C PHE A 34 8.21 -21.03 41.00
N SER A 35 8.70 -20.27 41.98
CA SER A 35 8.44 -20.49 43.40
C SER A 35 8.29 -19.13 44.07
N GLY A 36 7.19 -18.93 44.78
CA GLY A 36 6.84 -17.67 45.43
C GLY A 36 5.98 -17.88 46.66
N SER A 37 5.67 -16.77 47.33
CA SER A 37 4.81 -16.77 48.51
C SER A 37 3.82 -15.61 48.44
N HIS A 38 2.62 -15.81 48.98
CA HIS A 38 1.59 -14.77 49.05
C HIS A 38 0.94 -14.72 50.44
N GLN A 39 0.67 -13.52 50.92
CA GLN A 39 0.03 -13.28 52.22
C GLN A 39 -1.47 -13.16 52.05
N VAL A 40 -2.23 -14.02 52.73
CA VAL A 40 -3.70 -13.95 52.78
C VAL A 40 -4.13 -13.93 54.23
N VAL A 41 -4.73 -12.82 54.68
CA VAL A 41 -5.30 -12.63 56.03
C VAL A 41 -4.38 -13.16 57.14
N GLY A 42 -3.15 -12.64 57.20
CA GLY A 42 -2.16 -12.97 58.25
C GLY A 42 -1.48 -14.33 58.12
N ASN A 43 -1.78 -15.10 57.06
CA ASN A 43 -1.11 -16.36 56.75
C ASN A 43 -0.24 -16.24 55.50
N THR A 44 0.97 -16.79 55.56
CA THR A 44 1.82 -17.01 54.39
C THR A 44 1.45 -18.33 53.72
N TYR A 45 1.23 -18.27 52.41
CA TYR A 45 1.14 -19.44 51.55
C TYR A 45 2.31 -19.47 50.60
N ASN A 46 2.90 -20.64 50.41
CA ASN A 46 3.96 -20.88 49.43
C ASN A 46 3.36 -21.60 48.24
N VAL A 47 3.75 -21.17 47.04
CA VAL A 47 3.27 -21.72 45.77
C VAL A 47 4.47 -21.97 44.86
N SER A 48 4.50 -23.13 44.22
CA SER A 48 5.48 -23.45 43.18
C SER A 48 4.82 -24.24 42.06
N ALA A 49 5.24 -24.03 40.82
CA ALA A 49 4.86 -24.88 39.69
C ALA A 49 5.90 -24.84 38.57
N SER A 50 5.90 -25.86 37.71
CA SER A 50 6.62 -25.85 36.44
C SER A 50 5.81 -25.09 35.38
N PHE A 51 6.48 -24.32 34.54
CA PHE A 51 5.84 -23.70 33.38
C PHE A 51 5.97 -24.62 32.17
N GLY A 52 4.92 -24.66 31.35
CA GLY A 52 5.04 -25.04 29.94
C GLY A 52 5.49 -23.85 29.09
N THR A 53 5.54 -24.03 27.77
CA THR A 53 5.82 -22.92 26.84
C THR A 53 4.75 -21.85 26.95
N TRP A 54 5.17 -20.62 27.24
CA TRP A 54 4.28 -19.46 27.25
C TRP A 54 3.83 -19.14 25.83
N LYS A 55 2.61 -18.65 25.66
CA LYS A 55 2.06 -18.33 24.33
C LYS A 55 1.26 -17.04 24.38
N MET A 56 1.35 -16.24 23.32
CA MET A 56 0.45 -15.12 23.04
C MET A 56 -0.94 -15.68 22.74
N THR A 57 -1.97 -15.17 23.41
CA THR A 57 -3.35 -15.69 23.32
C THR A 57 -4.41 -14.61 23.17
N GLY A 58 -4.05 -13.33 23.28
CA GLY A 58 -4.94 -12.22 22.99
C GLY A 58 -4.28 -10.89 23.30
N GLY A 59 -5.09 -9.84 23.43
CA GLY A 59 -4.62 -8.49 23.74
C GLY A 59 -5.30 -7.45 22.86
N SER A 60 -4.93 -6.19 23.06
CA SER A 60 -5.38 -5.09 22.22
C SER A 60 -4.39 -3.93 22.32
N GLY A 61 -4.06 -3.37 21.17
CA GLY A 61 -3.07 -2.32 21.03
C GLY A 61 -1.72 -2.69 21.62
N SER A 62 -1.30 -2.00 22.69
CA SER A 62 -0.02 -2.27 23.36
C SER A 62 -0.12 -3.32 24.49
N LEU A 63 -1.30 -3.84 24.80
CA LEU A 63 -1.48 -4.82 25.86
C LEU A 63 -1.50 -6.22 25.28
N LEU A 64 -0.54 -7.05 25.68
CA LEU A 64 -0.43 -8.45 25.30
C LEU A 64 -1.03 -9.34 26.39
N ILE A 65 -1.89 -10.28 26.00
CA ILE A 65 -2.34 -11.36 26.86
C ILE A 65 -1.58 -12.63 26.50
N MET A 66 -0.98 -13.26 27.50
CA MET A 66 -0.26 -14.53 27.36
C MET A 66 -0.87 -15.61 28.25
N ALA A 67 -0.82 -16.86 27.78
CA ALA A 67 -1.14 -18.05 28.55
C ALA A 67 0.13 -18.75 29.02
N LEU A 68 0.14 -19.11 30.30
CA LEU A 68 1.23 -19.75 31.03
C LEU A 68 0.72 -21.12 31.51
N PRO A 69 1.04 -22.23 30.82
CA PRO A 69 0.68 -23.55 31.30
C PRO A 69 1.42 -23.87 32.60
N LEU A 70 0.72 -24.42 33.59
CA LEU A 70 1.24 -24.76 34.92
C LEU A 70 1.08 -26.27 35.16
N SER A 71 2.18 -26.94 35.49
CA SER A 71 2.21 -28.35 35.86
C SER A 71 3.02 -28.57 37.13
N ASN A 72 2.86 -29.74 37.77
CA ASN A 72 3.54 -30.08 39.03
C ASN A 72 3.39 -29.00 40.12
N GLY A 73 2.23 -28.32 40.13
CA GLY A 73 1.95 -27.24 41.06
C GLY A 73 1.80 -27.76 42.48
N ARG A 74 2.29 -26.99 43.46
CA ARG A 74 2.13 -27.25 44.90
C ARG A 74 1.76 -25.95 45.61
N VAL A 75 0.81 -26.04 46.52
CA VAL A 75 0.43 -24.96 47.43
C VAL A 75 0.46 -25.47 48.87
N SER A 76 1.10 -24.73 49.78
CA SER A 76 1.18 -25.06 51.21
C SER A 76 1.16 -23.80 52.06
N GLY A 77 0.82 -23.92 53.36
CA GLY A 77 0.79 -22.79 54.29
C GLY A 77 -0.56 -22.56 54.95
N GLY A 78 -0.66 -21.54 55.81
CA GLY A 78 -1.88 -21.23 56.56
C GLY A 78 -2.44 -22.39 57.42
N GLY A 79 -1.56 -23.29 57.87
CA GLY A 79 -1.94 -24.48 58.65
C GLY A 79 -2.60 -25.61 57.84
N GLN A 80 -2.68 -25.48 56.52
CA GLN A 80 -3.22 -26.51 55.62
C GLN A 80 -2.13 -27.49 55.17
N ALA A 81 -2.55 -28.72 54.82
CA ALA A 81 -1.67 -29.68 54.17
C ALA A 81 -1.25 -29.18 52.78
N GLU A 82 -0.12 -29.68 52.29
CA GLU A 82 0.30 -29.39 50.91
C GLU A 82 -0.64 -30.06 49.92
N GLU A 83 -1.08 -29.30 48.92
CA GLU A 83 -1.97 -29.78 47.86
C GLU A 83 -1.34 -29.54 46.49
N SER A 84 -1.54 -30.50 45.58
CA SER A 84 -1.07 -30.41 44.20
C SER A 84 -2.09 -29.73 43.28
N PHE A 85 -1.63 -29.04 42.24
CA PHE A 85 -2.49 -28.46 41.23
C PHE A 85 -1.86 -28.47 39.83
N GLU A 86 -2.71 -28.37 38.81
CA GLU A 86 -2.35 -28.11 37.42
C GLU A 86 -3.33 -27.09 36.84
N GLY A 87 -2.91 -26.36 35.81
CA GLY A 87 -3.79 -25.40 35.17
C GLY A 87 -3.08 -24.49 34.18
N THR A 88 -3.71 -23.35 33.91
CA THR A 88 -3.16 -22.30 33.05
C THR A 88 -3.43 -20.95 33.69
N ALA A 89 -2.41 -20.11 33.77
CA ALA A 89 -2.57 -18.70 34.10
C ALA A 89 -2.66 -17.85 32.82
N GLN A 90 -3.50 -16.83 32.84
CA GLN A 90 -3.50 -15.76 31.83
C GLN A 90 -2.94 -14.50 32.46
N ILE A 91 -1.96 -13.90 31.79
CA ILE A 91 -1.31 -12.68 32.22
C ILE A 91 -1.50 -11.59 31.18
N GLN A 92 -1.52 -10.34 31.63
CA GLN A 92 -1.43 -9.16 30.78
C GLN A 92 -0.08 -8.49 31.02
N VAL A 93 0.62 -8.20 29.92
CA VAL A 93 1.96 -7.60 29.91
C VAL A 93 2.04 -6.51 28.83
N SER A 94 3.03 -5.64 28.97
CA SER A 94 3.43 -4.69 27.92
C SER A 94 4.78 -5.10 27.34
N LEU A 95 5.06 -4.67 26.12
CA LEU A 95 6.35 -4.83 25.46
C LEU A 95 7.08 -3.50 25.42
N GLY A 96 8.40 -3.57 25.37
CA GLY A 96 9.28 -2.41 25.25
C GLY A 96 10.37 -2.63 24.21
N PHE A 97 10.75 -1.56 23.51
CA PHE A 97 11.90 -1.56 22.61
C PHE A 97 13.17 -1.23 23.40
N ILE A 98 14.01 -2.24 23.61
CA ILE A 98 15.23 -2.14 24.40
C ILE A 98 16.43 -1.99 23.46
N PRO A 99 17.35 -1.03 23.71
CA PRO A 99 18.60 -0.92 22.93
C PRO A 99 19.40 -2.23 22.94
N GLN A 100 19.79 -2.70 21.76
CA GLN A 100 20.64 -3.88 21.66
C GLN A 100 22.06 -3.56 22.14
N PRO A 101 22.67 -4.38 23.00
CA PRO A 101 24.06 -4.18 23.43
C PRO A 101 25.00 -4.12 22.22
N GLY A 102 25.80 -3.04 22.13
CA GLY A 102 26.78 -2.86 21.06
C GLY A 102 26.24 -2.27 19.75
N SER A 103 24.93 -1.97 19.66
CA SER A 103 24.33 -1.24 18.54
C SER A 103 23.67 0.05 19.04
N THR A 104 23.91 1.16 18.34
CA THR A 104 23.22 2.43 18.63
C THR A 104 21.85 2.53 17.95
N SER A 105 21.65 1.81 16.86
CA SER A 105 20.44 1.89 16.00
C SER A 105 19.47 0.72 16.19
N SER A 106 19.93 -0.43 16.67
CA SER A 106 19.09 -1.62 16.78
C SER A 106 18.32 -1.64 18.10
N ARG A 107 17.05 -2.06 18.04
CA ARG A 107 16.15 -2.19 19.18
C ARG A 107 15.54 -3.59 19.20
N GLU A 108 15.52 -4.21 20.36
CA GLU A 108 14.89 -5.51 20.58
C GLU A 108 13.52 -5.30 21.25
N LEU A 109 12.46 -5.84 20.66
CA LEU A 109 11.14 -5.85 21.28
C LEU A 109 11.05 -7.03 22.24
N ARG A 110 10.93 -6.75 23.54
CA ARG A 110 10.84 -7.73 24.63
C ARG A 110 9.70 -7.38 25.58
N LEU A 111 9.40 -8.26 26.56
CA LEU A 111 8.54 -7.86 27.67
C LEU A 111 9.16 -6.65 28.40
N ASP A 112 8.34 -5.65 28.70
CA ASP A 112 8.76 -4.48 29.44
C ASP A 112 8.81 -4.81 30.94
N ASN A 113 10.02 -4.96 31.47
CA ASN A 113 10.25 -5.28 32.88
C ASN A 113 10.09 -4.08 33.82
N GLN A 114 9.82 -2.88 33.30
CA GLN A 114 9.48 -1.69 34.10
C GLN A 114 7.97 -1.56 34.33
N GLN A 115 7.15 -2.28 33.56
CA GLN A 115 5.71 -2.30 33.71
C GLN A 115 5.27 -3.47 34.59
N ALA A 116 4.25 -3.23 35.40
CA ALA A 116 3.69 -4.28 36.26
C ALA A 116 2.99 -5.36 35.41
N VAL A 117 3.24 -6.62 35.77
CA VAL A 117 2.54 -7.77 35.22
C VAL A 117 1.25 -7.99 35.98
N SER A 118 0.14 -8.13 35.27
CA SER A 118 -1.16 -8.45 35.87
C SER A 118 -1.54 -9.89 35.59
N VAL A 119 -1.79 -10.69 36.62
CA VAL A 119 -2.37 -12.04 36.44
C VAL A 119 -3.88 -11.88 36.34
N LEU A 120 -4.44 -12.03 35.14
CA LEU A 120 -5.87 -11.85 34.90
C LEU A 120 -6.66 -13.00 35.55
N GLN A 121 -6.27 -14.23 35.25
CA GLN A 121 -6.99 -15.43 35.64
C GLN A 121 -6.05 -16.62 35.87
N VAL A 122 -6.42 -17.50 36.80
CA VAL A 122 -5.85 -18.85 36.94
C VAL A 122 -6.99 -19.86 36.79
N THR A 123 -6.89 -20.71 35.77
CA THR A 123 -7.84 -21.80 35.53
C THR A 123 -7.18 -23.11 35.91
N LEU A 124 -7.69 -23.75 36.96
CA LEU A 124 -7.19 -25.05 37.42
C LEU A 124 -7.87 -26.18 36.64
N SER A 125 -7.06 -27.08 36.07
CA SER A 125 -7.52 -28.37 35.53
C SER A 125 -7.57 -29.44 36.62
N SER A 126 -6.76 -29.31 37.67
CA SER A 126 -6.78 -30.16 38.86
C SER A 126 -6.34 -29.38 40.11
N GLY A 127 -6.70 -29.89 41.29
CA GLY A 127 -6.36 -29.27 42.57
C GLY A 127 -7.50 -28.46 43.22
N PRO A 128 -7.26 -27.89 44.41
CA PRO A 128 -8.26 -27.20 45.23
C PRO A 128 -8.76 -25.88 44.59
N PRO A 129 -10.06 -25.73 44.28
CA PRO A 129 -10.59 -24.48 43.72
C PRO A 129 -10.39 -23.26 44.63
N SER A 130 -10.33 -23.47 45.95
CA SER A 130 -10.08 -22.43 46.96
C SER A 130 -8.67 -21.85 46.92
N ALA A 131 -7.69 -22.55 46.33
CA ALA A 131 -6.31 -22.06 46.25
C ALA A 131 -6.07 -21.08 45.08
N ARG A 132 -7.07 -20.87 44.20
CA ARG A 132 -6.92 -20.06 42.97
C ARG A 132 -6.42 -18.65 43.24
N ASP A 133 -7.00 -17.96 44.22
CA ASP A 133 -6.62 -16.58 44.54
C ASP A 133 -5.21 -16.51 45.12
N THR A 134 -4.85 -17.47 45.97
CA THR A 134 -3.50 -17.61 46.52
C THR A 134 -2.46 -17.88 45.43
N ILE A 135 -2.76 -18.79 44.49
CA ILE A 135 -1.89 -19.10 43.34
C ILE A 135 -1.73 -17.86 42.45
N LYS A 136 -2.85 -17.17 42.16
CA LYS A 136 -2.85 -15.93 41.39
C LYS A 136 -1.98 -14.84 42.05
N GLY A 137 -2.13 -14.64 43.36
CA GLY A 137 -1.36 -13.66 44.12
C GLY A 137 0.14 -14.00 44.13
N ALA A 138 0.50 -15.24 44.46
CA ALA A 138 1.91 -15.67 44.49
C ALA A 138 2.58 -15.58 43.12
N LEU A 139 1.87 -15.96 42.05
CA LEU A 139 2.36 -15.85 40.69
C LEU A 139 2.53 -14.38 40.27
N GLN A 140 1.58 -13.49 40.64
CA GLN A 140 1.69 -12.06 40.34
C GLN A 140 2.91 -11.42 41.03
N ASP A 141 3.11 -11.71 42.31
CA ASP A 141 4.26 -11.21 43.07
C ASP A 141 5.58 -11.71 42.46
N TRP A 142 5.64 -12.97 42.06
CA TRP A 142 6.81 -13.55 41.39
C TRP A 142 7.06 -12.91 40.02
N LEU A 143 6.03 -12.76 39.17
CA LEU A 143 6.16 -12.18 37.84
C LEU A 143 6.65 -10.73 37.89
N ASN A 144 6.15 -9.92 38.82
CA ASN A 144 6.60 -8.53 39.00
C ASN A 144 8.08 -8.41 39.37
N THR A 145 8.71 -9.49 39.84
CA THR A 145 10.14 -9.53 40.16
C THR A 145 10.96 -10.24 39.06
N ASN A 146 10.37 -11.22 38.36
CA ASN A 146 11.11 -12.17 37.53
C ASN A 146 10.63 -12.23 36.06
N VAL A 147 9.78 -11.30 35.61
CA VAL A 147 9.29 -11.29 34.21
C VAL A 147 10.43 -11.27 33.18
N SER A 148 11.59 -10.70 33.53
CA SER A 148 12.78 -10.70 32.67
C SER A 148 13.39 -12.09 32.44
N GLU A 149 13.03 -13.10 33.23
CA GLU A 149 13.42 -14.49 32.95
C GLU A 149 12.77 -15.03 31.66
N PHE A 150 11.63 -14.46 31.26
CA PHE A 150 11.12 -14.63 29.90
C PHE A 150 11.96 -13.80 28.92
N ASN A 151 13.08 -14.38 28.47
CA ASN A 151 14.07 -13.69 27.65
C ASN A 151 13.82 -13.87 26.15
N HIS A 152 12.57 -13.72 25.70
CA HIS A 152 12.22 -13.79 24.28
C HIS A 152 12.39 -12.42 23.62
N VAL A 153 13.05 -12.39 22.46
CA VAL A 153 13.06 -11.24 21.54
C VAL A 153 11.99 -11.50 20.50
N PHE A 154 10.91 -10.71 20.50
CA PHE A 154 9.82 -10.84 19.53
C PHE A 154 10.22 -10.35 18.14
N ALA A 155 10.97 -9.24 18.10
CA ALA A 155 11.50 -8.65 16.88
C ALA A 155 12.77 -7.84 17.20
N VAL A 156 13.66 -7.73 16.22
CA VAL A 156 14.76 -6.76 16.21
C VAL A 156 14.46 -5.74 15.13
N VAL A 157 14.47 -4.45 15.48
CA VAL A 157 14.23 -3.36 14.54
C VAL A 157 15.46 -2.49 14.43
N ASP A 158 15.94 -2.31 13.20
CA ASP A 158 17.10 -1.45 12.89
C ASP A 158 16.62 -0.06 12.51
N LEU A 159 16.84 0.92 13.40
CA LEU A 159 16.44 2.30 13.20
C LEU A 159 17.41 3.05 12.29
N ASN A 160 16.87 3.73 11.29
CA ASN A 160 17.60 4.61 10.40
C ASN A 160 17.71 6.03 10.98
N GLU A 161 18.30 6.13 12.17
CA GLU A 161 18.43 7.39 12.93
C GLU A 161 19.11 8.50 12.10
N PHE A 162 20.00 8.10 11.18
CA PHE A 162 20.64 8.98 10.20
C PHE A 162 20.20 8.60 8.77
N VAL A 163 19.34 9.42 8.17
CA VAL A 163 18.87 9.21 6.81
C VAL A 163 20.02 9.43 5.82
N ASP A 164 20.53 8.35 5.25
CA ASP A 164 21.45 8.41 4.11
C ASP A 164 20.69 8.88 2.86
N LYS A 165 20.98 10.11 2.41
CA LYS A 165 20.32 10.69 1.23
C LYS A 165 20.75 10.03 -0.08
N SER A 166 21.82 9.24 -0.09
CA SER A 166 22.25 8.47 -1.26
C SER A 166 21.52 7.13 -1.41
N ASP A 167 20.88 6.65 -0.34
CA ASP A 167 20.04 5.46 -0.37
C ASP A 167 18.63 5.82 -0.85
N ALA A 168 18.29 5.39 -2.07
CA ALA A 168 16.99 5.60 -2.70
C ALA A 168 15.81 5.05 -1.88
N PHE A 169 16.07 4.12 -0.95
CA PHE A 169 15.06 3.47 -0.11
C PHE A 169 15.09 3.94 1.35
N ALA A 170 15.88 4.96 1.69
CA ALA A 170 15.94 5.47 3.06
C ALA A 170 14.57 5.94 3.59
N TRP A 171 13.63 6.26 2.69
CA TRP A 171 12.30 6.75 3.00
C TRP A 171 11.32 5.69 3.54
N VAL A 172 11.58 4.39 3.36
CA VAL A 172 10.77 3.29 3.93
C VAL A 172 11.35 2.76 5.24
N LYS A 173 12.56 3.20 5.62
CA LYS A 173 13.24 2.69 6.82
C LYS A 173 12.72 3.34 8.11
N PRO A 174 12.54 2.57 9.18
CA PRO A 174 11.96 3.05 10.43
C PRO A 174 12.91 4.04 11.13
N THR A 175 12.35 5.13 11.64
CA THR A 175 13.06 6.15 12.45
C THR A 175 12.45 6.27 13.85
N HIS A 176 11.18 5.91 13.98
CA HIS A 176 10.47 5.75 15.24
C HIS A 176 9.57 4.52 15.12
N VAL A 177 9.40 3.77 16.21
CA VAL A 177 8.71 2.48 16.21
C VAL A 177 7.68 2.36 17.32
N GLY A 178 6.60 1.66 17.01
CA GLY A 178 5.60 1.16 17.95
C GLY A 178 5.29 -0.30 17.63
N TYR A 179 4.40 -0.90 18.41
CA TYR A 179 3.84 -2.20 18.10
C TYR A 179 2.34 -2.18 18.35
N ALA A 180 1.63 -3.11 17.73
CA ALA A 180 0.20 -3.28 17.94
C ALA A 180 -0.21 -4.75 17.89
N ILE A 181 -1.29 -5.02 18.61
CA ILE A 181 -1.97 -6.30 18.67
C ILE A 181 -3.42 -6.07 18.26
N TYR A 182 -3.92 -6.96 17.40
CA TYR A 182 -5.32 -6.94 16.98
C TYR A 182 -5.91 -8.36 17.02
N THR A 183 -7.04 -8.51 17.72
CA THR A 183 -7.68 -9.82 17.97
C THR A 183 -9.18 -9.82 17.68
N GLU A 184 -9.79 -8.66 17.46
CA GLU A 184 -11.24 -8.53 17.34
C GLU A 184 -11.75 -9.09 16.01
N ASN A 185 -12.89 -9.77 16.03
CA ASN A 185 -13.49 -10.39 14.83
C ASN A 185 -12.59 -11.42 14.11
N ILE A 186 -11.58 -11.97 14.79
CA ILE A 186 -10.75 -13.07 14.30
C ILE A 186 -11.15 -14.35 15.05
N ALA A 187 -11.47 -15.42 14.30
CA ALA A 187 -12.06 -16.63 14.86
C ALA A 187 -11.08 -17.49 15.66
N SER A 188 -9.79 -17.48 15.31
CA SER A 188 -8.76 -18.30 15.93
C SER A 188 -7.65 -17.43 16.51
N ALA A 189 -7.19 -17.76 17.72
CA ALA A 189 -6.06 -17.08 18.35
C ALA A 189 -4.76 -17.21 17.55
N ASP A 190 -4.60 -18.27 16.75
CA ASP A 190 -3.46 -18.44 15.85
C ASP A 190 -3.43 -17.42 14.72
N ASP A 191 -4.60 -16.90 14.33
CA ASP A 191 -4.74 -15.88 13.28
C ASP A 191 -4.76 -14.45 13.83
N TYR A 192 -4.66 -14.25 15.15
CA TYR A 192 -4.51 -12.93 15.74
C TYR A 192 -3.26 -12.24 15.20
N LEU A 193 -3.32 -10.92 15.11
CA LEU A 193 -2.28 -10.12 14.47
C LEU A 193 -1.39 -9.47 15.50
N PHE A 194 -0.10 -9.51 15.20
CA PHE A 194 0.94 -8.79 15.92
C PHE A 194 1.82 -8.09 14.90
N GLY A 195 2.17 -6.83 15.14
CA GLY A 195 3.03 -6.15 14.19
C GLY A 195 3.78 -4.94 14.73
N ILE A 196 4.79 -4.55 13.96
CA ILE A 196 5.59 -3.35 14.18
C ILE A 196 5.00 -2.21 13.36
N LEU A 197 4.86 -1.05 13.98
CA LEU A 197 4.44 0.19 13.36
C LEU A 197 5.63 1.12 13.30
N ALA A 198 5.80 1.91 12.23
CA ALA A 198 6.93 2.82 12.13
C ALA A 198 6.63 4.14 11.44
N MET A 199 7.30 5.19 11.92
CA MET A 199 7.49 6.44 11.19
C MET A 199 8.81 6.41 10.46
N THR A 200 8.89 7.12 9.34
CA THR A 200 10.06 7.14 8.46
C THR A 200 10.58 8.57 8.29
N GLU A 201 11.84 8.72 7.88
CA GLU A 201 12.48 10.03 7.64
C GLU A 201 12.39 11.05 8.79
N ASN A 202 12.34 10.60 10.05
CA ASN A 202 12.16 11.45 11.23
C ASN A 202 10.88 12.31 11.16
N ARG A 203 9.85 11.85 10.43
CA ARG A 203 8.55 12.52 10.37
C ARG A 203 7.92 12.55 11.76
N PRO A 204 7.38 13.71 12.20
CA PRO A 204 6.73 13.79 13.50
C PRO A 204 5.45 12.96 13.47
N GLY A 205 5.42 11.88 14.25
CA GLY A 205 4.19 11.15 14.53
C GLY A 205 3.17 12.06 15.20
N ARG A 206 1.94 12.10 14.67
CA ARG A 206 0.83 12.87 15.26
C ARG A 206 -0.29 11.91 15.61
N ASN A 207 -0.74 11.94 16.88
CA ASN A 207 -1.82 11.08 17.38
C ASN A 207 -1.59 9.59 17.08
N LEU A 208 -0.32 9.15 17.16
CA LEU A 208 0.05 7.76 16.92
C LEU A 208 -0.65 6.89 17.95
N SER A 209 -1.52 6.01 17.47
CA SER A 209 -2.21 5.02 18.28
C SER A 209 -1.63 3.64 17.97
N PRO A 210 -1.48 2.75 18.96
CA PRO A 210 -1.00 1.38 18.73
C PRO A 210 -2.14 0.55 18.13
N VAL A 211 -2.60 0.90 16.93
CA VAL A 211 -3.71 0.22 16.23
C VAL A 211 -3.19 -0.33 14.91
N MET A 212 -3.70 -1.49 14.55
CA MET A 212 -3.37 -2.18 13.31
C MET A 212 -4.65 -2.52 12.57
N ASP A 213 -4.63 -2.34 11.25
CA ASP A 213 -5.75 -2.73 10.42
C ASP A 213 -5.85 -4.27 10.33
N PRO A 214 -7.03 -4.87 10.58
CA PRO A 214 -7.24 -6.32 10.48
C PRO A 214 -6.91 -6.90 9.10
N GLY A 215 -6.98 -6.10 8.04
CA GLY A 215 -6.73 -6.54 6.67
C GLY A 215 -5.27 -6.44 6.25
N ILE A 216 -4.32 -6.14 7.16
CA ILE A 216 -2.89 -6.00 6.86
C ILE A 216 -2.29 -7.24 6.19
N VAL A 217 -2.63 -8.44 6.65
CA VAL A 217 -2.22 -9.70 6.02
C VAL A 217 -3.28 -10.11 4.99
N PRO A 218 -3.00 -10.01 3.68
CA PRO A 218 -3.96 -10.38 2.66
C PRO A 218 -4.14 -11.90 2.57
N ASP A 219 -5.23 -12.33 1.92
CA ASP A 219 -5.56 -13.74 1.80
C ASP A 219 -4.44 -14.57 1.15
N GLY A 220 -4.13 -15.69 1.80
CA GLY A 220 -3.07 -16.62 1.40
C GLY A 220 -1.65 -16.08 1.55
N ALA A 221 -1.44 -14.94 2.22
CA ALA A 221 -0.13 -14.50 2.68
C ALA A 221 0.12 -14.98 4.12
N ASP A 222 1.39 -15.07 4.51
CA ASP A 222 1.81 -15.35 5.89
C ASP A 222 2.00 -14.07 6.70
N ALA A 223 2.37 -12.98 6.04
CA ALA A 223 2.56 -11.67 6.63
C ALA A 223 2.13 -10.56 5.66
N GLY A 224 2.08 -9.33 6.17
CA GLY A 224 1.68 -8.17 5.39
C GLY A 224 2.45 -6.92 5.78
N PHE A 225 2.73 -6.08 4.79
CA PHE A 225 3.38 -4.78 4.99
C PHE A 225 2.54 -3.69 4.34
N LEU A 226 2.25 -2.63 5.10
CA LEU A 226 1.53 -1.45 4.60
C LEU A 226 2.47 -0.27 4.52
N ILE A 227 2.37 0.50 3.43
CA ILE A 227 2.96 1.82 3.27
C ILE A 227 1.83 2.82 3.16
N ALA A 228 1.82 3.82 4.03
CA ALA A 228 0.76 4.83 4.08
C ALA A 228 0.54 5.49 2.72
N ALA A 229 -0.71 5.78 2.40
CA ALA A 229 -1.10 6.30 1.10
C ALA A 229 -0.35 7.60 0.76
N SER A 230 -0.24 8.53 1.72
CA SER A 230 0.52 9.77 1.56
C SER A 230 2.01 9.53 1.25
N ARG A 231 2.59 8.44 1.77
CA ARG A 231 3.98 8.07 1.52
C ARG A 231 4.15 7.52 0.11
N ALA A 232 3.24 6.66 -0.33
CA ALA A 232 3.22 6.19 -1.72
C ALA A 232 3.06 7.38 -2.69
N VAL A 233 2.17 8.33 -2.39
CA VAL A 233 1.99 9.54 -3.19
C VAL A 233 3.28 10.36 -3.28
N ASP A 234 3.92 10.66 -2.15
CA ASP A 234 5.15 11.47 -2.09
C ASP A 234 6.36 10.78 -2.74
N LYS A 235 6.46 9.46 -2.61
CA LYS A 235 7.70 8.71 -2.89
C LYS A 235 7.62 7.80 -4.09
N MET A 236 6.42 7.48 -4.58
CA MET A 236 6.21 6.61 -5.74
C MET A 236 5.57 7.33 -6.92
N PHE A 237 4.57 8.19 -6.69
CA PHE A 237 3.84 8.86 -7.78
C PHE A 237 4.33 10.28 -8.08
N ALA A 238 4.71 11.04 -7.05
CA ALA A 238 5.24 12.40 -7.21
C ALA A 238 6.57 12.49 -7.96
N PRO A 239 7.55 11.60 -7.70
CA PRO A 239 8.87 11.78 -8.29
C PRO A 239 8.77 11.74 -9.81
N ARG A 240 9.35 12.73 -10.49
CA ARG A 240 9.37 12.79 -11.95
C ARG A 240 7.99 12.95 -12.61
N ILE A 241 6.97 13.41 -11.89
CA ILE A 241 5.64 13.65 -12.48
C ILE A 241 5.72 14.61 -13.68
N GLU A 242 6.70 15.51 -13.70
CA GLU A 242 6.95 16.43 -14.81
C GLU A 242 7.26 15.71 -16.13
N THR A 243 7.77 14.47 -16.08
CA THR A 243 8.05 13.65 -17.27
C THR A 243 6.79 13.19 -18.01
N LEU A 244 5.60 13.39 -17.43
CA LEU A 244 4.34 13.22 -18.16
C LEU A 244 4.16 14.26 -19.27
N PHE A 245 4.79 15.43 -19.17
CA PHE A 245 4.60 16.55 -20.07
C PHE A 245 5.94 17.02 -20.65
N ALA A 246 5.90 17.57 -21.86
CA ALA A 246 7.09 18.17 -22.44
C ALA A 246 7.34 19.55 -21.85
N ASN A 247 8.62 19.85 -21.57
CA ASN A 247 9.08 21.12 -21.02
C ASN A 247 8.50 21.48 -19.65
N ALA A 248 7.80 20.56 -18.99
CA ALA A 248 7.36 20.75 -17.62
C ALA A 248 8.52 20.51 -16.66
N THR A 249 8.43 21.18 -15.51
CA THR A 249 9.37 21.09 -14.41
C THR A 249 8.65 20.68 -13.14
N ALA A 250 9.40 20.29 -12.11
CA ALA A 250 8.81 19.95 -10.81
C ALA A 250 7.98 21.11 -10.22
N ASP A 251 8.34 22.36 -10.51
CA ASP A 251 7.65 23.57 -10.03
C ASP A 251 6.27 23.76 -10.68
N ASP A 252 5.97 23.03 -11.75
CA ASP A 252 4.65 23.05 -12.39
C ASP A 252 3.64 22.15 -11.68
N PHE A 253 4.05 21.42 -10.65
CA PHE A 253 3.20 20.48 -9.90
C PHE A 253 3.22 20.76 -8.40
N GLY A 254 2.08 20.54 -7.77
CA GLY A 254 1.88 20.67 -6.33
C GLY A 254 1.12 19.48 -5.76
N ARG A 255 0.60 19.68 -4.55
CA ARG A 255 -0.32 18.76 -3.87
C ARG A 255 -1.63 19.49 -3.58
N SER A 256 -2.75 18.78 -3.67
CA SER A 256 -4.00 19.22 -3.05
C SER A 256 -3.87 19.28 -1.52
N ALA A 257 -4.86 19.89 -0.87
CA ALA A 257 -4.89 20.00 0.59
C ALA A 257 -4.99 18.64 1.31
N ASP A 258 -5.58 17.63 0.67
CA ASP A 258 -5.65 16.26 1.21
C ASP A 258 -4.31 15.50 1.12
N GLY A 259 -3.34 16.00 0.34
CA GLY A 259 -2.04 15.36 0.14
C GLY A 259 -2.06 14.09 -0.71
N MET A 260 -3.24 13.68 -1.20
CA MET A 260 -3.47 12.47 -1.99
C MET A 260 -3.62 12.75 -3.49
N THR A 261 -3.74 14.02 -3.88
CA THR A 261 -3.84 14.42 -5.29
C THR A 261 -2.62 15.23 -5.72
N ILE A 262 -2.03 14.83 -6.85
CA ILE A 262 -1.02 15.60 -7.57
C ILE A 262 -1.75 16.51 -8.54
N VAL A 263 -1.45 17.81 -8.51
CA VAL A 263 -2.14 18.80 -9.34
C VAL A 263 -1.13 19.70 -10.02
N ASN A 264 -1.38 20.11 -11.26
CA ASN A 264 -0.56 21.13 -11.90
C ASN A 264 -0.90 22.53 -11.35
N VAL A 265 0.11 23.32 -11.01
CA VAL A 265 -0.08 24.67 -10.44
C VAL A 265 0.12 25.79 -11.47
N ASN A 266 0.76 25.47 -12.59
CA ASN A 266 0.93 26.36 -13.74
C ASN A 266 0.24 25.76 -14.97
N THR A 267 -0.03 26.59 -15.99
CA THR A 267 -0.45 26.12 -17.30
C THR A 267 0.58 25.17 -17.89
N LEU A 268 0.16 23.96 -18.26
CA LEU A 268 1.02 22.99 -18.93
C LEU A 268 0.80 23.07 -20.44
N LYS A 269 1.91 23.11 -21.18
CA LYS A 269 1.92 23.01 -22.64
C LYS A 269 2.26 21.59 -23.06
N PHE A 270 1.73 21.18 -24.20
CA PHE A 270 2.02 19.86 -24.76
C PHE A 270 3.00 19.99 -25.92
N THR A 271 3.59 18.86 -26.32
CA THR A 271 4.29 18.79 -27.61
C THR A 271 3.31 19.01 -28.76
N ASN A 272 3.87 19.25 -29.94
CA ASN A 272 3.06 19.23 -31.14
C ASN A 272 2.36 17.87 -31.28
N PHE A 273 1.05 17.90 -31.46
CA PHE A 273 0.28 16.71 -31.77
C PHE A 273 0.03 16.61 -33.27
N THR A 274 0.08 15.40 -33.80
CA THR A 274 -0.46 15.12 -35.13
C THR A 274 -1.77 14.34 -34.98
N LEU A 275 -2.85 14.89 -35.53
CA LEU A 275 -4.15 14.21 -35.67
C LEU A 275 -4.12 13.24 -36.87
N GLN A 276 -5.10 12.34 -36.93
CA GLN A 276 -5.19 11.33 -38.01
C GLN A 276 -5.30 11.95 -39.41
N ASP A 277 -5.95 13.11 -39.54
CA ASP A 277 -6.09 13.80 -40.83
C ASP A 277 -4.82 14.57 -41.24
N GLY A 278 -3.71 14.38 -40.50
CA GLY A 278 -2.43 15.05 -40.71
C GLY A 278 -2.37 16.45 -40.12
N THR A 279 -3.45 16.96 -39.52
CA THR A 279 -3.44 18.27 -38.86
C THR A 279 -2.42 18.26 -37.72
N VAL A 280 -1.53 19.24 -37.72
CA VAL A 280 -0.59 19.47 -36.63
C VAL A 280 -1.18 20.50 -35.67
N ILE A 281 -1.31 20.12 -34.41
CA ILE A 281 -1.72 20.96 -33.30
C ILE A 281 -0.45 21.38 -32.56
N ASN A 282 -0.23 22.69 -32.41
CA ASN A 282 0.98 23.25 -31.78
C ASN A 282 0.67 24.24 -30.66
N ASP A 283 -0.60 24.39 -30.29
CA ASP A 283 -1.11 25.32 -29.28
C ASP A 283 -1.87 24.61 -28.15
N ALA A 284 -1.71 23.28 -28.06
CA ALA A 284 -2.38 22.49 -27.03
C ALA A 284 -1.86 22.84 -25.62
N GLN A 285 -2.80 23.09 -24.70
CA GLN A 285 -2.49 23.44 -23.31
C GLN A 285 -3.63 23.08 -22.35
N ILE A 286 -3.30 23.00 -21.06
CA ILE A 286 -4.24 22.90 -19.94
C ILE A 286 -3.90 23.97 -18.90
N ASP A 287 -4.91 24.54 -18.25
CA ASP A 287 -4.73 25.58 -17.23
C ASP A 287 -4.21 25.04 -15.92
N ALA A 288 -3.84 25.92 -14.98
CA ALA A 288 -3.59 25.49 -13.61
C ALA A 288 -4.81 24.75 -13.03
N ALA A 289 -4.56 23.72 -12.22
CA ALA A 289 -5.57 22.84 -11.61
C ALA A 289 -6.42 22.01 -12.59
N ALA A 290 -5.95 21.85 -13.84
CA ALA A 290 -6.63 21.13 -14.91
C ALA A 290 -6.11 19.70 -15.13
N PHE A 291 -5.00 19.32 -14.50
CA PHE A 291 -4.47 17.96 -14.50
C PHE A 291 -4.35 17.45 -13.07
N ASN A 292 -4.95 16.29 -12.82
CA ASN A 292 -4.94 15.65 -11.52
C ASN A 292 -4.50 14.18 -11.64
N VAL A 293 -3.69 13.74 -10.69
CA VAL A 293 -3.48 12.32 -10.38
C VAL A 293 -3.91 12.08 -8.94
N SER A 294 -5.05 11.43 -8.74
CA SER A 294 -5.61 11.16 -7.41
C SER A 294 -5.35 9.71 -7.02
N ILE A 295 -4.84 9.50 -5.81
CA ILE A 295 -4.57 8.18 -5.26
C ILE A 295 -5.64 7.92 -4.19
N ASP A 296 -6.66 7.18 -4.58
CA ASP A 296 -7.81 6.84 -3.74
C ASP A 296 -7.71 5.40 -3.23
N PRO A 297 -8.52 5.02 -2.21
CA PRO A 297 -8.58 3.64 -1.77
C PRO A 297 -8.96 2.65 -2.86
N GLY A 298 -7.96 1.97 -3.41
CA GLY A 298 -8.16 0.91 -4.41
C GLY A 298 -8.07 1.35 -5.87
N PHE A 299 -7.78 2.62 -6.14
CA PHE A 299 -7.57 3.07 -7.52
C PHE A 299 -6.71 4.34 -7.62
N VAL A 300 -6.15 4.53 -8.80
CA VAL A 300 -5.44 5.73 -9.24
C VAL A 300 -6.26 6.35 -10.36
N GLU A 301 -6.68 7.59 -10.15
CA GLU A 301 -7.38 8.38 -11.14
C GLU A 301 -6.42 9.32 -11.86
N ILE A 302 -6.51 9.38 -13.18
CA ILE A 302 -5.81 10.36 -14.01
C ILE A 302 -6.88 11.21 -14.69
N ASP A 303 -6.88 12.51 -14.43
CA ASP A 303 -7.87 13.46 -14.95
C ASP A 303 -7.21 14.61 -15.68
N PHE A 304 -7.74 14.94 -16.85
CA PHE A 304 -7.45 16.12 -17.64
C PHE A 304 -8.77 16.85 -17.88
N THR A 305 -8.90 18.04 -17.33
CA THR A 305 -10.08 18.89 -17.47
C THR A 305 -9.72 20.14 -18.27
N GLY A 306 -10.35 20.35 -19.41
CA GLY A 306 -10.19 21.59 -20.17
C GLY A 306 -8.94 21.62 -21.07
N LEU A 307 -8.45 20.47 -21.54
CA LEU A 307 -7.38 20.45 -22.55
C LEU A 307 -7.88 21.15 -23.81
N ARG A 308 -7.20 22.21 -24.22
CA ARG A 308 -7.66 23.08 -25.31
C ARG A 308 -6.61 23.26 -26.40
N PHE A 309 -7.09 23.35 -27.64
CA PHE A 309 -6.28 23.61 -28.82
C PHE A 309 -7.11 24.15 -29.98
N THR A 310 -6.45 24.68 -31.01
CA THR A 310 -7.12 25.15 -32.23
C THR A 310 -7.05 24.10 -33.33
N TRP A 311 -8.20 23.64 -33.83
CA TRP A 311 -8.29 22.75 -34.98
C TRP A 311 -8.53 23.52 -36.28
N LYS A 312 -7.71 23.24 -37.30
CA LYS A 312 -7.74 23.88 -38.64
C LYS A 312 -7.72 25.40 -38.61
N GLY A 313 -7.13 25.99 -37.57
CA GLY A 313 -7.07 27.44 -37.37
C GLY A 313 -8.43 28.12 -37.18
N LYS A 314 -9.50 27.36 -36.94
CA LYS A 314 -10.88 27.87 -36.93
C LYS A 314 -11.67 27.49 -35.69
N TYR A 315 -11.48 26.27 -35.18
CA TYR A 315 -12.30 25.74 -34.09
C TYR A 315 -11.48 25.61 -32.82
N ASN A 316 -11.93 26.24 -31.74
CA ASN A 316 -11.40 26.01 -30.40
C ASN A 316 -11.99 24.69 -29.89
N VAL A 317 -11.15 23.68 -29.73
CA VAL A 317 -11.53 22.38 -29.20
C VAL A 317 -11.16 22.33 -27.73
N THR A 318 -12.04 21.77 -26.90
CA THR A 318 -11.78 21.42 -25.50
C THR A 318 -12.07 19.95 -25.29
N VAL A 319 -11.19 19.25 -24.59
CA VAL A 319 -11.24 17.83 -24.30
C VAL A 319 -11.13 17.63 -22.80
N ASN A 320 -12.03 16.84 -22.24
CA ASN A 320 -11.87 16.28 -20.91
C ASN A 320 -11.63 14.77 -21.03
N TYR A 321 -10.71 14.26 -20.23
CA TYR A 321 -10.35 12.84 -20.17
C TYR A 321 -10.20 12.43 -18.72
N ARG A 322 -10.82 11.32 -18.33
CA ARG A 322 -10.62 10.71 -17.01
C ARG A 322 -10.44 9.22 -17.16
N SER A 323 -9.46 8.65 -16.47
CA SER A 323 -9.27 7.20 -16.36
C SER A 323 -9.13 6.76 -14.92
N ILE A 324 -9.71 5.60 -14.61
CA ILE A 324 -9.63 4.94 -13.31
C ILE A 324 -8.82 3.66 -13.50
N ASN A 325 -7.77 3.51 -12.70
CA ASN A 325 -6.80 2.44 -12.86
C ASN A 325 -6.53 1.76 -11.52
N ASP A 326 -6.35 0.45 -11.52
CA ASP A 326 -5.89 -0.32 -10.37
C ASP A 326 -4.36 -0.47 -10.44
N LEU A 327 -3.68 -0.25 -9.32
CA LEU A 327 -2.25 -0.50 -9.19
C LEU A 327 -2.06 -1.81 -8.42
N SER A 328 -1.66 -2.87 -9.12
CA SER A 328 -1.47 -4.20 -8.54
C SER A 328 -0.34 -4.96 -9.22
N THR A 329 0.17 -6.02 -8.60
CA THR A 329 1.04 -6.98 -9.28
C THR A 329 0.24 -8.01 -10.07
N ASP A 330 0.78 -8.49 -11.18
CA ASP A 330 0.31 -9.71 -11.84
C ASP A 330 0.79 -10.98 -11.09
N GLU A 331 0.41 -12.17 -11.57
CA GLU A 331 0.76 -13.46 -10.94
C GLU A 331 2.28 -13.72 -10.86
N ASN A 332 3.08 -13.01 -11.67
CA ASN A 332 4.53 -13.12 -11.69
C ASN A 332 5.21 -12.00 -10.88
N GLY A 333 4.43 -11.18 -10.16
CA GLY A 333 4.97 -10.11 -9.32
C GLY A 333 5.32 -8.82 -10.07
N HIS A 334 4.94 -8.68 -11.35
CA HIS A 334 5.19 -7.44 -12.10
C HIS A 334 4.10 -6.41 -11.82
N LEU A 335 4.50 -5.18 -11.52
CA LEU A 335 3.57 -4.10 -11.22
C LEU A 335 2.82 -3.63 -12.48
N ARG A 336 1.50 -3.51 -12.39
CA ARG A 336 0.61 -3.07 -13.45
C ARG A 336 -0.23 -1.90 -12.97
N LEU A 337 -0.42 -0.93 -13.85
CA LEU A 337 -1.45 0.10 -13.70
C LEU A 337 -2.56 -0.22 -14.71
N LYS A 338 -3.54 -1.01 -14.28
CA LYS A 338 -4.57 -1.57 -15.16
C LYS A 338 -5.82 -0.70 -15.12
N GLN A 339 -6.27 -0.22 -16.26
CA GLN A 339 -7.55 0.47 -16.37
C GLN A 339 -8.70 -0.46 -15.96
N THR A 340 -9.52 -0.05 -14.98
CA THR A 340 -10.60 -0.87 -14.40
C THR A 340 -11.97 -0.58 -15.01
N ALA A 341 -12.13 0.58 -15.64
CA ALA A 341 -13.32 1.00 -16.35
C ALA A 341 -12.93 1.72 -17.64
N ALA A 342 -13.82 1.72 -18.63
CA ALA A 342 -13.62 2.52 -19.83
C ALA A 342 -13.38 3.99 -19.43
N PRO A 343 -12.39 4.68 -20.03
CA PRO A 343 -12.12 6.07 -19.69
C PRO A 343 -13.32 6.91 -20.12
N THR A 344 -13.56 8.04 -19.45
CA THR A 344 -14.57 8.98 -19.92
C THR A 344 -13.91 10.04 -20.77
N VAL A 345 -14.46 10.28 -21.96
CA VAL A 345 -14.00 11.34 -22.87
C VAL A 345 -15.16 12.23 -23.22
N SER A 346 -14.95 13.54 -23.08
CA SER A 346 -15.91 14.54 -23.56
C SER A 346 -15.21 15.57 -24.42
N VAL A 347 -15.84 15.98 -25.51
CA VAL A 347 -15.28 16.93 -26.47
C VAL A 347 -16.27 18.04 -26.72
N SER A 348 -15.79 19.28 -26.74
CA SER A 348 -16.55 20.44 -27.19
C SER A 348 -15.74 21.22 -28.22
N ALA A 349 -16.37 21.78 -29.24
CA ALA A 349 -15.73 22.62 -30.24
C ALA A 349 -16.55 23.89 -30.49
N SER A 350 -15.91 25.06 -30.55
CA SER A 350 -16.57 26.34 -30.84
C SER A 350 -15.78 27.16 -31.87
N GLU A 351 -16.47 27.94 -32.70
CA GLU A 351 -15.80 28.95 -33.53
C GLU A 351 -15.32 30.15 -32.68
N THR A 352 -14.33 30.89 -33.20
CA THR A 352 -13.64 31.99 -32.51
C THR A 352 -14.54 33.19 -32.15
N GLU A 353 -15.74 33.31 -32.74
CA GLU A 353 -16.70 34.38 -32.41
C GLU A 353 -18.14 33.85 -32.24
N SER A 354 -18.64 33.90 -30.99
CA SER A 354 -20.04 33.98 -30.50
C SER A 354 -21.24 33.30 -31.19
N GLN A 355 -21.09 32.43 -32.19
CA GLN A 355 -22.20 31.70 -32.79
C GLN A 355 -22.43 30.33 -32.12
N LYS A 356 -23.66 30.12 -31.63
CA LYS A 356 -24.07 28.87 -30.98
C LYS A 356 -24.46 27.77 -31.98
N TRP A 357 -23.55 26.80 -32.12
CA TRP A 357 -23.70 25.35 -31.91
C TRP A 357 -24.68 24.48 -32.73
N LYS A 358 -25.85 24.92 -33.22
CA LYS A 358 -26.85 23.94 -33.76
C LYS A 358 -26.59 23.48 -35.21
N GLU A 359 -26.15 24.37 -36.09
CA GLU A 359 -25.90 24.05 -37.52
C GLU A 359 -24.45 23.58 -37.80
N ILE A 360 -23.50 23.96 -36.94
CA ILE A 360 -22.08 23.58 -37.07
C ILE A 360 -21.87 22.11 -36.64
N TRP A 361 -22.70 21.57 -35.74
CA TRP A 361 -22.47 20.26 -35.13
C TRP A 361 -22.63 19.08 -36.09
N GLU A 362 -23.73 19.02 -36.86
CA GLU A 362 -24.15 17.82 -37.63
C GLU A 362 -23.09 17.29 -38.62
N SER A 363 -22.09 18.10 -38.99
CA SER A 363 -20.96 17.66 -39.83
C SER A 363 -19.58 17.86 -39.21
N ILE A 364 -19.31 19.02 -38.62
CA ILE A 364 -17.97 19.39 -38.14
C ILE A 364 -17.72 18.84 -36.75
N GLY A 365 -18.68 18.95 -35.85
CA GLY A 365 -18.54 18.43 -34.49
C GLY A 365 -18.30 16.92 -34.51
N ILE A 366 -19.06 16.15 -35.32
CA ILE A 366 -18.96 14.68 -35.32
C ILE A 366 -17.56 14.29 -35.78
N SER A 367 -17.06 14.98 -36.80
CA SER A 367 -15.72 14.77 -37.32
C SER A 367 -14.64 15.05 -36.26
N VAL A 368 -14.78 16.12 -35.47
CA VAL A 368 -13.84 16.45 -34.37
C VAL A 368 -13.93 15.42 -33.25
N ALA A 369 -15.13 15.07 -32.79
CA ALA A 369 -15.32 14.09 -31.72
C ALA A 369 -14.82 12.70 -32.14
N VAL A 370 -15.06 12.26 -33.38
CA VAL A 370 -14.52 11.01 -33.92
C VAL A 370 -13.00 11.05 -33.99
N ALA A 371 -12.41 12.16 -34.47
CA ALA A 371 -10.95 12.29 -34.52
C ALA A 371 -10.32 12.26 -33.12
N VAL A 372 -10.95 12.94 -32.13
CA VAL A 372 -10.46 12.98 -30.75
C VAL A 372 -10.66 11.66 -30.03
N ALA A 373 -11.79 10.97 -30.17
CA ALA A 373 -12.02 9.66 -29.57
C ALA A 373 -11.20 8.55 -30.20
N GLY A 374 -11.16 8.51 -31.54
CA GLY A 374 -10.29 7.59 -32.27
C GLY A 374 -8.84 7.77 -31.84
N ALA A 375 -8.41 9.03 -31.71
CA ALA A 375 -7.11 9.32 -31.12
C ALA A 375 -7.02 8.81 -29.67
N ALA A 376 -7.87 9.22 -28.74
CA ALA A 376 -7.78 8.82 -27.33
C ALA A 376 -7.73 7.28 -27.09
N LEU A 377 -8.22 6.48 -28.04
CA LEU A 377 -8.21 5.02 -28.00
C LEU A 377 -7.11 4.34 -28.83
N GLY A 378 -6.32 5.05 -29.61
CA GLY A 378 -5.16 4.48 -30.30
C GLY A 378 -5.49 3.56 -31.49
N ALA A 379 -4.44 2.96 -32.06
CA ALA A 379 -4.46 2.32 -33.38
C ALA A 379 -5.47 1.16 -33.54
N GLY A 380 -5.71 0.39 -32.49
CA GLY A 380 -6.69 -0.71 -32.46
C GLY A 380 -8.14 -0.23 -32.53
N ALA A 381 -8.44 0.97 -32.02
CA ALA A 381 -9.76 1.59 -32.19
C ALA A 381 -9.96 2.23 -33.57
N GLU A 382 -8.87 2.37 -34.33
CA GLU A 382 -8.87 2.90 -35.70
C GLU A 382 -9.01 1.78 -36.74
N ALA A 383 -8.98 0.51 -36.32
CA ALA A 383 -9.12 -0.66 -37.17
C ALA A 383 -10.56 -1.19 -37.22
N GLY A 384 -10.89 -1.82 -38.35
CA GLY A 384 -12.04 -2.72 -38.49
C GLY A 384 -13.37 -2.18 -37.94
N VAL A 385 -13.99 -2.98 -37.06
CA VAL A 385 -15.31 -2.71 -36.46
C VAL A 385 -15.23 -1.65 -35.35
N ALA A 386 -14.07 -1.53 -34.68
CA ALA A 386 -13.88 -0.55 -33.61
C ALA A 386 -13.98 0.90 -34.13
N ARG A 387 -13.47 1.17 -35.35
CA ARG A 387 -13.62 2.48 -35.99
C ARG A 387 -15.09 2.87 -36.20
N LEU A 388 -15.93 1.90 -36.58
CA LEU A 388 -17.37 2.11 -36.72
C LEU A 388 -18.03 2.34 -35.36
N ALA A 389 -17.55 1.68 -34.30
CA ALA A 389 -18.02 1.90 -32.94
C ALA A 389 -17.67 3.30 -32.44
N VAL A 390 -16.46 3.81 -32.73
CA VAL A 390 -16.08 5.22 -32.44
C VAL A 390 -17.05 6.19 -33.12
N ALA A 391 -17.31 5.99 -34.41
CA ALA A 391 -18.23 6.83 -35.17
C ALA A 391 -19.64 6.81 -34.58
N ARG A 392 -20.16 5.62 -34.23
CA ARG A 392 -21.47 5.46 -33.59
C ARG A 392 -21.54 6.13 -32.22
N ALA A 393 -20.53 5.95 -31.37
CA ALA A 393 -20.47 6.54 -30.05
C ALA A 393 -20.44 8.08 -30.13
N ALA A 394 -19.64 8.64 -31.05
CA ALA A 394 -19.59 10.08 -31.27
C ALA A 394 -20.90 10.64 -31.83
N THR A 395 -21.54 9.96 -32.79
CA THR A 395 -22.85 10.38 -33.32
C THR A 395 -23.93 10.33 -32.25
N ALA A 396 -24.02 9.26 -31.47
CA ALA A 396 -24.99 9.14 -30.39
C ALA A 396 -24.78 10.22 -29.31
N GLY A 397 -23.52 10.46 -28.91
CA GLY A 397 -23.18 11.54 -27.98
C GLY A 397 -23.53 12.93 -28.52
N ALA A 398 -23.42 13.15 -29.84
CA ALA A 398 -23.83 14.38 -30.50
C ALA A 398 -25.35 14.57 -30.50
N GLU A 399 -26.10 13.52 -30.84
CA GLU A 399 -27.58 13.54 -30.81
C GLU A 399 -28.13 13.80 -29.41
N ALA A 400 -27.45 13.31 -28.37
CA ALA A 400 -27.83 13.51 -26.97
C ALA A 400 -27.38 14.85 -26.37
N SER A 401 -26.51 15.61 -27.05
CA SER A 401 -25.90 16.82 -26.50
C SER A 401 -26.90 17.99 -26.43
N ALA A 402 -27.15 18.52 -25.23
CA ALA A 402 -27.97 19.71 -25.02
C ALA A 402 -27.16 21.02 -25.01
N ASP A 403 -25.91 20.97 -24.52
CA ASP A 403 -25.06 22.14 -24.26
C ASP A 403 -23.81 22.19 -25.15
N GLY A 404 -23.72 21.32 -26.16
CA GLY A 404 -22.59 21.24 -27.08
C GLY A 404 -21.46 20.31 -26.64
N VAL A 405 -21.46 19.85 -25.40
CA VAL A 405 -20.49 18.83 -24.97
C VAL A 405 -20.91 17.47 -25.51
N VAL A 406 -20.03 16.80 -26.26
CA VAL A 406 -20.24 15.43 -26.73
C VAL A 406 -19.48 14.47 -25.83
N ASN A 407 -20.26 13.69 -25.09
CA ASN A 407 -19.77 12.60 -24.28
C ASN A 407 -19.68 11.35 -25.15
N ILE A 408 -18.54 10.68 -25.09
CA ILE A 408 -18.25 9.54 -25.94
C ILE A 408 -18.29 8.28 -25.07
N GLU A 409 -19.19 7.36 -25.40
CA GLU A 409 -19.33 6.08 -24.70
C GLU A 409 -18.18 5.15 -25.05
N MET A 410 -17.06 5.28 -24.35
CA MET A 410 -15.84 4.52 -24.63
C MET A 410 -16.01 3.02 -24.41
N GLU A 411 -16.93 2.61 -23.55
CA GLU A 411 -17.28 1.21 -23.31
C GLU A 411 -17.83 0.53 -24.59
N LEU A 412 -18.66 1.24 -25.37
CA LEU A 412 -19.16 0.74 -26.65
C LEU A 412 -18.03 0.48 -27.65
N VAL A 413 -16.98 1.31 -27.60
CA VAL A 413 -15.82 1.14 -28.47
C VAL A 413 -14.93 -0.01 -28.01
N LEU A 414 -14.60 -0.07 -26.72
CA LEU A 414 -13.76 -1.13 -26.15
C LEU A 414 -14.38 -2.53 -26.34
N ASN A 415 -15.69 -2.64 -26.20
CA ASN A 415 -16.42 -3.90 -26.41
C ASN A 415 -16.51 -4.32 -27.89
N ALA A 416 -16.30 -3.39 -28.83
CA ALA A 416 -16.25 -3.69 -30.25
C ALA A 416 -14.85 -4.18 -30.72
N MET A 417 -13.83 -4.03 -29.88
CA MET A 417 -12.47 -4.47 -30.18
C MET A 417 -12.29 -5.96 -29.89
N THR A 418 -11.56 -6.63 -30.78
CA THR A 418 -11.06 -7.99 -30.55
C THR A 418 -9.94 -8.01 -29.50
N PRO A 419 -9.68 -9.15 -28.84
CA PRO A 419 -8.54 -9.28 -27.91
C PRO A 419 -7.19 -8.91 -28.55
N GLN A 420 -7.01 -9.20 -29.85
CA GLN A 420 -5.79 -8.84 -30.59
C GLN A 420 -5.66 -7.32 -30.80
N GLU A 421 -6.77 -6.64 -31.11
CA GLU A 421 -6.79 -5.17 -31.22
C GLU A 421 -6.55 -4.51 -29.86
N GLN A 422 -7.08 -5.08 -28.77
CA GLN A 422 -6.84 -4.60 -27.40
C GLN A 422 -5.36 -4.73 -27.01
N LEU A 423 -4.75 -5.89 -27.28
CA LEU A 423 -3.32 -6.10 -27.05
C LEU A 423 -2.45 -5.16 -27.89
N ALA A 424 -2.76 -5.00 -29.18
CA ALA A 424 -2.04 -4.09 -30.06
C ALA A 424 -2.12 -2.64 -29.57
N ASN A 425 -3.27 -2.24 -29.01
CA ASN A 425 -3.46 -0.95 -28.37
C ASN A 425 -2.58 -0.78 -27.13
N GLU A 426 -2.57 -1.78 -26.24
CA GLU A 426 -1.74 -1.74 -25.04
C GLU A 426 -0.25 -1.62 -25.40
N LEU A 427 0.26 -2.45 -26.31
CA LEU A 427 1.65 -2.38 -26.78
C LEU A 427 1.97 -1.05 -27.47
N GLY A 428 1.03 -0.50 -28.24
CA GLY A 428 1.15 0.82 -28.85
C GLY A 428 1.31 1.93 -27.79
N ALA A 429 0.51 1.86 -26.72
CA ALA A 429 0.56 2.80 -25.60
C ALA A 429 1.89 2.75 -24.86
N VAL A 430 2.41 1.54 -24.57
CA VAL A 430 3.73 1.38 -23.93
C VAL A 430 4.83 1.96 -24.82
N ARG A 431 4.83 1.67 -26.13
CA ARG A 431 5.82 2.20 -27.08
C ARG A 431 5.74 3.72 -27.18
N ALA A 432 4.54 4.29 -27.15
CA ALA A 432 4.35 5.73 -27.11
C ALA A 432 4.94 6.34 -25.82
N ALA A 433 4.78 5.69 -24.66
CA ALA A 433 5.40 6.11 -23.41
C ALA A 433 6.94 6.04 -23.46
N VAL A 434 7.51 4.95 -23.97
CA VAL A 434 8.96 4.81 -24.18
C VAL A 434 9.49 5.94 -25.05
N ARG A 435 8.85 6.19 -26.19
CA ARG A 435 9.25 7.27 -27.11
C ARG A 435 9.13 8.64 -26.46
N ALA A 436 8.07 8.89 -25.70
CA ALA A 436 7.86 10.14 -24.97
C ALA A 436 9.02 10.44 -24.00
N LEU A 437 9.47 9.43 -23.27
CA LEU A 437 10.56 9.58 -22.31
C LEU A 437 11.93 9.72 -22.97
N GLN A 438 12.15 9.07 -24.12
CA GLN A 438 13.41 9.17 -24.89
C GLN A 438 13.51 10.47 -25.69
N GLN A 439 12.39 10.97 -26.20
CA GLN A 439 12.32 12.13 -27.09
C GLN A 439 11.18 13.06 -26.62
N PRO A 440 11.34 13.75 -25.47
CA PRO A 440 10.26 14.53 -24.86
C PRO A 440 9.78 15.69 -25.72
N GLU A 441 10.60 16.22 -26.63
CA GLU A 441 10.23 17.31 -27.54
C GLU A 441 9.68 16.82 -28.89
N ALA A 442 9.75 15.52 -29.18
CA ALA A 442 9.28 15.01 -30.47
C ALA A 442 7.75 15.11 -30.57
N PRO A 443 7.21 15.43 -31.77
CA PRO A 443 5.77 15.40 -31.99
C PRO A 443 5.18 14.04 -31.63
N GLN A 444 4.07 14.06 -30.92
CA GLN A 444 3.33 12.85 -30.52
C GLN A 444 2.04 12.74 -31.33
N SER A 445 1.51 11.54 -31.48
CA SER A 445 0.09 11.44 -31.84
C SER A 445 -0.73 11.91 -30.63
N PHE A 446 -1.81 12.64 -30.88
CA PHE A 446 -2.75 13.04 -29.82
C PHE A 446 -3.24 11.80 -29.04
N ALA A 447 -3.37 10.69 -29.76
CA ALA A 447 -3.68 9.36 -29.27
C ALA A 447 -2.66 8.82 -28.26
N GLY A 448 -1.40 8.80 -28.69
CA GLY A 448 -0.30 8.25 -27.94
C GLY A 448 -0.13 8.96 -26.61
N PHE A 449 -0.48 10.25 -26.52
CA PHE A 449 -0.35 11.01 -25.27
C PHE A 449 -1.22 10.47 -24.13
N PHE A 450 -2.54 10.32 -24.34
CA PHE A 450 -3.45 9.89 -23.28
C PHE A 450 -3.17 8.46 -22.85
N GLN A 451 -2.97 7.55 -23.82
CA GLN A 451 -2.67 6.15 -23.51
C GLN A 451 -1.30 5.96 -22.88
N ALA A 452 -0.29 6.73 -23.32
CA ALA A 452 1.03 6.70 -22.70
C ALA A 452 1.01 7.28 -21.28
N SER A 453 0.01 8.07 -20.88
CA SER A 453 0.03 8.73 -19.57
C SER A 453 -0.04 7.72 -18.42
N ALA A 454 -0.90 6.69 -18.51
CA ALA A 454 -0.92 5.60 -17.55
C ALA A 454 0.41 4.82 -17.52
N TRP A 455 1.01 4.56 -18.69
CA TRP A 455 2.29 3.84 -18.77
C TRP A 455 3.49 4.66 -18.29
N LYS A 456 3.53 5.96 -18.55
CA LYS A 456 4.53 6.86 -17.99
C LYS A 456 4.38 6.94 -16.46
N LEU A 457 3.15 7.01 -15.95
CA LEU A 457 2.88 6.98 -14.52
C LEU A 457 3.31 5.66 -13.88
N LEU A 458 3.00 4.53 -14.50
CA LEU A 458 3.52 3.23 -14.07
C LEU A 458 5.06 3.21 -14.09
N GLY A 459 5.68 3.77 -15.14
CA GLY A 459 7.12 3.91 -15.25
C GLY A 459 7.72 4.76 -14.12
N ILE A 460 7.06 5.85 -13.73
CA ILE A 460 7.43 6.67 -12.57
C ILE A 460 7.41 5.83 -11.28
N VAL A 461 6.31 5.09 -11.04
CA VAL A 461 6.18 4.22 -9.87
C VAL A 461 7.25 3.14 -9.86
N ILE A 462 7.50 2.49 -11.00
CA ILE A 462 8.57 1.50 -11.18
C ILE A 462 9.94 2.13 -10.88
N GLY A 463 10.21 3.32 -11.42
CA GLY A 463 11.46 4.04 -11.20
C GLY A 463 11.71 4.29 -9.71
N ALA A 464 10.67 4.66 -8.97
CA ALA A 464 10.75 4.86 -7.52
C ALA A 464 11.06 3.56 -6.75
N VAL A 465 10.38 2.46 -7.07
CA VAL A 465 10.54 1.18 -6.34
C VAL A 465 11.82 0.42 -6.71
N ILE A 466 12.42 0.67 -7.88
CA ILE A 466 13.73 0.09 -8.25
C ILE A 466 14.89 1.08 -8.05
N GLY A 467 14.62 2.31 -7.60
CA GLY A 467 15.63 3.36 -7.43
C GLY A 467 16.28 3.83 -8.73
N ALA A 468 15.56 3.78 -9.86
CA ALA A 468 16.07 4.13 -11.18
C ALA A 468 15.74 5.57 -11.61
N GLY A 469 16.65 6.16 -12.38
CA GLY A 469 16.39 7.37 -13.16
C GLY A 469 15.63 7.07 -14.46
N ILE A 470 15.42 8.11 -15.28
CA ILE A 470 14.65 8.04 -16.54
C ILE A 470 15.15 6.91 -17.46
N ALA A 471 16.45 6.70 -17.57
CA ALA A 471 17.01 5.63 -18.40
C ALA A 471 16.53 4.23 -17.94
N GLY A 472 16.49 3.96 -16.63
CA GLY A 472 16.00 2.69 -16.12
C GLY A 472 14.47 2.55 -16.25
N ILE A 473 13.73 3.66 -16.13
CA ILE A 473 12.29 3.69 -16.43
C ILE A 473 12.04 3.29 -17.89
N VAL A 474 12.80 3.86 -18.82
CA VAL A 474 12.73 3.54 -20.25
C VAL A 474 13.03 2.05 -20.47
N THR A 475 14.09 1.52 -19.87
CA THR A 475 14.41 0.08 -19.96
C THR A 475 13.29 -0.81 -19.43
N ALA A 476 12.69 -0.45 -18.30
CA ALA A 476 11.57 -1.20 -17.74
C ALA A 476 10.36 -1.19 -18.69
N LEU A 477 9.96 -0.02 -19.19
CA LEU A 477 8.84 0.09 -20.13
C LEU A 477 9.12 -0.58 -21.48
N GLN A 478 10.38 -0.63 -21.92
CA GLN A 478 10.77 -1.40 -23.10
C GLN A 478 10.53 -2.90 -22.90
N ALA A 479 10.82 -3.44 -21.72
CA ALA A 479 10.52 -4.84 -21.41
C ALA A 479 9.00 -5.13 -21.50
N TYR A 480 8.14 -4.20 -21.08
CA TYR A 480 6.69 -4.29 -21.31
C TYR A 480 6.32 -4.27 -22.80
N ALA A 481 6.91 -3.37 -23.58
CA ALA A 481 6.63 -3.22 -25.01
C ALA A 481 7.12 -4.40 -25.88
N GLU A 482 8.13 -5.12 -25.39
CA GLU A 482 8.74 -6.30 -26.00
C GLU A 482 8.14 -7.62 -25.47
N GLU A 483 7.21 -7.55 -24.50
CA GLU A 483 6.64 -8.71 -23.81
C GLU A 483 7.73 -9.63 -23.18
N ASN A 484 8.86 -9.03 -22.80
CA ASN A 484 10.01 -9.75 -22.26
C ASN A 484 9.88 -9.93 -20.75
N THR A 485 9.17 -10.98 -20.34
CA THR A 485 8.86 -11.29 -18.94
C THR A 485 10.11 -11.43 -18.06
N GLU A 486 11.23 -11.92 -18.59
CA GLU A 486 12.48 -12.07 -17.83
C GLU A 486 13.12 -10.73 -17.44
N LYS A 487 12.76 -9.65 -18.15
CA LYS A 487 13.29 -8.30 -17.91
C LYS A 487 12.28 -7.37 -17.24
N LEU A 488 11.05 -7.83 -16.99
CA LEU A 488 10.05 -7.03 -16.29
C LEU A 488 10.50 -6.82 -14.84
N PRO A 489 10.46 -5.59 -14.33
CA PRO A 489 10.85 -5.33 -12.95
C PRO A 489 9.82 -5.97 -11.99
N THR A 490 10.33 -6.66 -10.98
CA THR A 490 9.54 -7.12 -9.83
C THR A 490 9.69 -6.14 -8.67
N LEU A 491 8.85 -6.32 -7.65
CA LEU A 491 8.92 -5.58 -6.40
C LEU A 491 9.72 -6.31 -5.30
N ASP A 492 10.44 -7.38 -5.63
CA ASP A 492 11.16 -8.18 -4.63
C ASP A 492 12.23 -7.37 -3.91
N GLY A 493 13.12 -6.72 -4.67
CA GLY A 493 14.16 -5.86 -4.10
C GLY A 493 13.60 -4.69 -3.29
N PHE A 494 12.46 -4.12 -3.71
CA PHE A 494 11.76 -3.09 -2.93
C PHE A 494 11.21 -3.65 -1.62
N THR A 495 10.63 -4.84 -1.68
CA THR A 495 10.06 -5.54 -0.53
C THR A 495 11.14 -5.86 0.50
N ASP A 496 12.25 -6.46 0.07
CA ASP A 496 13.40 -6.77 0.93
C ASP A 496 13.92 -5.53 1.67
N ARG A 497 14.01 -4.39 0.97
CA ARG A 497 14.45 -3.11 1.56
C ARG A 497 13.42 -2.50 2.50
N SER A 498 12.13 -2.73 2.25
CA SER A 498 11.03 -2.22 3.07
C SER A 498 10.86 -3.02 4.36
N THR A 499 11.01 -4.34 4.30
CA THR A 499 10.79 -5.25 5.43
C THR A 499 12.07 -5.59 6.18
N GLY A 500 13.24 -5.48 5.55
CA GLY A 500 14.52 -5.94 6.09
C GLY A 500 15.01 -5.21 7.35
N ASN A 501 14.41 -4.08 7.70
CA ASN A 501 14.69 -3.38 8.95
C ASN A 501 13.93 -3.96 10.16
N VAL A 502 13.03 -4.93 9.95
CA VAL A 502 12.30 -5.63 11.00
C VAL A 502 12.57 -7.13 10.88
N ASN A 503 13.37 -7.64 11.80
CA ASN A 503 13.72 -9.05 11.88
C ASN A 503 12.86 -9.74 12.94
N TRP A 504 11.90 -10.55 12.50
CA TRP A 504 11.06 -11.34 13.40
C TRP A 504 11.85 -12.48 14.05
N ALA A 505 11.43 -12.85 15.26
CA ALA A 505 11.97 -13.99 15.98
C ALA A 505 11.98 -15.26 15.13
N GLY A 506 13.04 -16.07 15.25
CA GLY A 506 13.22 -17.29 14.47
C GLY A 506 13.83 -17.10 13.07
N GLY A 507 14.19 -15.86 12.69
CA GLY A 507 14.94 -15.60 11.45
C GLY A 507 14.12 -15.80 10.18
N THR A 508 12.80 -15.57 10.26
CA THR A 508 11.91 -15.73 9.11
C THR A 508 12.18 -14.63 8.09
N SER A 509 12.61 -15.01 6.88
CA SER A 509 12.62 -14.13 5.71
C SER A 509 11.31 -14.24 4.93
N TYR A 510 11.01 -13.22 4.15
CA TYR A 510 9.79 -13.13 3.38
C TYR A 510 10.10 -12.81 1.93
N THR A 511 9.32 -13.37 1.01
CA THR A 511 9.29 -12.97 -0.39
C THR A 511 7.93 -12.35 -0.71
N LEU A 512 7.91 -11.47 -1.70
CA LEU A 512 6.68 -10.86 -2.15
C LEU A 512 5.78 -11.91 -2.81
N LYS A 513 4.50 -11.90 -2.46
CA LYS A 513 3.44 -12.65 -3.14
C LYS A 513 2.58 -11.74 -3.99
N SER A 514 2.24 -10.57 -3.47
CA SER A 514 1.40 -9.60 -4.16
C SER A 514 1.67 -8.19 -3.66
N ALA A 515 1.42 -7.20 -4.51
CA ALA A 515 1.31 -5.81 -4.08
C ALA A 515 0.07 -5.17 -4.71
N GLN A 516 -0.62 -4.32 -3.96
CA GLN A 516 -1.81 -3.62 -4.44
C GLN A 516 -2.13 -2.37 -3.63
N LEU A 517 -2.80 -1.40 -4.25
CA LEU A 517 -3.34 -0.25 -3.54
C LEU A 517 -4.67 -0.62 -2.87
N ARG A 518 -4.82 -0.37 -1.56
CA ARG A 518 -6.08 -0.56 -0.81
C ARG A 518 -6.40 0.60 0.13
N GLY A 519 -5.94 1.79 -0.23
CA GLY A 519 -5.74 2.92 0.67
C GLY A 519 -4.23 3.11 0.80
N PRO A 520 -3.56 2.43 1.75
CA PRO A 520 -2.12 2.22 1.68
C PRO A 520 -1.73 1.28 0.53
N MET A 521 -0.46 1.32 0.15
CA MET A 521 0.15 0.27 -0.66
C MET A 521 0.38 -0.96 0.24
N GLN A 522 -0.33 -2.05 -0.05
CA GLN A 522 -0.25 -3.31 0.68
C GLN A 522 0.68 -4.28 -0.06
N LEU A 523 1.66 -4.83 0.65
CA LEU A 523 2.49 -5.94 0.22
C LEU A 523 2.06 -7.21 0.97
N GLY A 524 1.64 -8.23 0.24
CA GLY A 524 1.39 -9.58 0.75
C GLY A 524 2.67 -10.40 0.71
N LEU A 525 3.03 -11.03 1.82
CA LEU A 525 4.32 -11.68 2.01
C LEU A 525 4.14 -13.15 2.35
N VAL A 526 4.96 -14.01 1.76
CA VAL A 526 5.03 -15.45 2.12
C VAL A 526 6.40 -15.76 2.68
N LYS A 527 6.48 -16.71 3.61
CA LYS A 527 7.78 -17.10 4.16
C LYS A 527 8.66 -17.72 3.08
N SER A 528 9.93 -17.34 3.04
CA SER A 528 10.90 -18.02 2.19
C SER A 528 11.13 -19.44 2.75
N SER A 529 11.15 -20.43 1.86
CA SER A 529 11.42 -21.84 2.18
C SER A 529 12.87 -22.11 2.51
#